data_AF-A0A935FF41-F1
#
_entry.id   AF-A0A935FF41-F1
#
_cell.length_a   1.000
_cell.length_b   1.000
_cell.length_c   1.000
_cell.angle_alpha   90.00
_cell.angle_beta   90.00
_cell.angle_gamma   90.00
#
_symmetry.space_group_name_H-M   'P 1'
#
loop_
_entity.id
_entity.type
_entity.pdbx_description
1 polymer ?
#
loop_
_entity_poly.entity_id
_entity_poly.type
_entity_poly.pdbx_seq_one_letter_code
_entity_poly.pdbx_strand_id
1 'polypeptide(L)' 'MSAGPHPEFNDAISLIVTCDDQAELDRCWGALLEGGGRPQARGWRIDRFGVRWQLVPAALEAMLAAPEPARSSRVARTL' A
#
# COMPACT_ATOMS: atom_id res chain seq x y z
N MET A 1 -28.90 7.34 -15.83
CA MET A 1 -28.92 5.97 -15.24
C MET A 1 -27.88 5.95 -14.14
N SER A 2 -28.25 5.57 -12.92
CA SER A 2 -27.28 5.25 -11.86
C SER A 2 -27.48 3.80 -11.47
N ALA A 3 -26.38 3.08 -11.25
CA ALA A 3 -26.37 1.63 -11.01
C ALA A 3 -26.86 1.21 -9.60
N GLY A 4 -27.60 2.08 -8.90
CA GLY A 4 -28.08 1.83 -7.53
C GLY A 4 -26.97 1.94 -6.48
N PRO A 5 -27.27 1.66 -5.20
CA PRO A 5 -26.29 1.67 -4.13
C PRO A 5 -25.29 0.52 -4.30
N HIS A 6 -24.01 0.85 -4.35
CA HIS A 6 -22.92 -0.12 -4.43
C HIS A 6 -22.42 -0.51 -3.03
N PRO A 7 -21.99 -1.77 -2.82
CA PRO A 7 -21.34 -2.16 -1.59
C PRO A 7 -20.02 -1.40 -1.37
N GLU A 8 -19.66 -1.19 -0.11
CA GLU A 8 -18.39 -0.56 0.26
C GLU A 8 -17.18 -1.42 -0.14
N PHE A 9 -16.05 -0.76 -0.40
CA PHE A 9 -14.79 -1.45 -0.67
C PHE A 9 -14.33 -2.28 0.55
N ASN A 10 -13.96 -3.53 0.29
CA ASN A 10 -13.50 -4.48 1.29
C ASN A 10 -12.06 -4.95 0.99
N ASP A 11 -11.54 -5.88 1.81
CA ASP A 11 -10.17 -6.41 1.65
C ASP A 11 -9.97 -7.28 0.40
N ALA A 12 -11.00 -7.46 -0.46
CA ALA A 12 -10.88 -8.25 -1.68
C ALA A 12 -10.11 -7.53 -2.80
N ILE A 13 -9.99 -6.21 -2.74
CA ILE A 13 -9.24 -5.41 -3.72
C ILE A 13 -8.26 -4.50 -2.99
N SER A 14 -7.02 -4.45 -3.47
CA SER A 14 -6.04 -3.46 -3.07
C SER A 14 -5.25 -2.97 -4.28
N LEU A 15 -4.81 -1.72 -4.21
CA LEU A 15 -3.92 -1.12 -5.19
C LEU A 15 -2.51 -1.09 -4.64
N ILE A 16 -1.53 -1.43 -5.48
CA ILE A 16 -0.12 -1.38 -5.14
C ILE A 16 0.49 -0.22 -5.92
N VAL A 17 1.25 0.62 -5.24
CA VAL A 17 2.07 1.67 -5.86
C VAL A 17 3.52 1.42 -5.47
N THR A 18 4.35 1.22 -6.48
CA THR A 18 5.80 1.15 -6.32
C THR A 18 6.35 2.57 -6.27
N CYS A 19 7.10 2.90 -5.22
CA CYS A 19 7.72 4.21 -5.03
C CYS A 19 9.24 4.08 -5.20
N ASP A 20 9.86 4.94 -5.99
CA ASP A 20 11.28 4.85 -6.33
C ASP A 20 12.17 5.29 -5.15
N ASP A 21 11.70 6.25 -4.35
CA ASP A 21 12.42 6.79 -3.21
C ASP A 21 11.51 7.05 -1.99
N GLN A 22 12.16 7.33 -0.85
CA GLN A 22 11.45 7.62 0.40
C GLN A 22 10.60 8.90 0.31
N ALA A 23 11.01 9.88 -0.49
CA ALA A 23 10.27 11.13 -0.61
C ALA A 23 8.96 10.93 -1.39
N GLU A 24 8.94 10.09 -2.41
CA GLU A 24 7.73 9.66 -3.10
C GLU A 24 6.81 8.86 -2.18
N LEU A 25 7.37 7.92 -1.43
CA LEU A 25 6.61 7.15 -0.46
C LEU A 25 5.92 8.07 0.57
N ASP A 26 6.66 9.04 1.12
CA ASP A 26 6.13 9.99 2.10
C ASP A 26 5.06 10.91 1.49
N ARG A 27 5.23 11.35 0.23
CA ARG A 27 4.22 12.14 -0.50
C ARG A 27 2.94 11.35 -0.73
N CYS A 28 3.04 10.14 -1.26
CA CYS A 28 1.90 9.26 -1.49
C CYS A 28 1.18 8.93 -0.18
N TRP A 29 1.95 8.68 0.87
CA TRP A 29 1.42 8.43 2.20
C TRP A 29 0.66 9.62 2.76
N GLY A 30 1.22 10.83 2.67
CA GLY A 30 0.54 12.06 3.07
C GLY A 30 -0.76 12.26 2.31
N ALA A 31 -0.72 12.14 0.98
CA ALA A 31 -1.88 12.33 0.12
C ALA A 31 -3.02 11.32 0.41
N LEU A 32 -2.68 10.08 0.79
CA LEU A 32 -3.69 9.07 1.15
C LEU A 32 -4.34 9.31 2.52
N LEU A 33 -3.64 9.98 3.43
CA LEU A 33 -4.18 10.37 4.74
C LEU A 33 -4.97 11.68 4.69
N GLU A 34 -4.64 12.56 3.74
CA GLU A 34 -5.36 13.81 3.53
C GLU A 34 -6.83 13.56 3.15
N GLY A 35 -7.73 14.23 3.89
CA GLY A 35 -9.17 14.18 3.61
C GLY A 35 -9.91 12.98 4.24
N GLY A 36 -9.34 12.33 5.26
CA GLY A 36 -10.06 11.35 6.11
C GLY A 36 -9.65 9.89 5.90
N GLY A 37 -8.53 9.64 5.21
CA GLY A 37 -7.92 8.32 5.14
C GLY A 37 -7.46 7.81 6.50
N ARG A 38 -7.39 6.49 6.66
CA ARG A 38 -7.05 5.85 7.93
C ARG A 38 -5.85 4.91 7.77
N PRO A 39 -4.91 4.93 8.74
CA PRO A 39 -3.86 3.93 8.78
C PRO A 39 -4.42 2.55 9.13
N GLN A 40 -4.05 1.52 8.36
CA GLN A 40 -4.26 0.11 8.68
C GLN A 40 -2.91 -0.53 9.08
N ALA A 41 -2.97 -1.69 9.73
CA ALA A 41 -1.78 -2.42 10.18
C ALA A 41 -0.92 -2.87 8.98
N ARG A 42 0.40 -3.05 9.23
CA ARG A 42 1.36 -3.68 8.30
C ARG A 42 1.57 -2.97 6.95
N GLY A 43 1.54 -1.63 6.95
CA GLY A 43 1.82 -0.82 5.75
C GLY A 43 0.61 -0.56 4.82
N TRP A 44 -0.58 -1.04 5.20
CA TRP A 44 -1.80 -0.85 4.40
C TRP A 44 -2.50 0.47 4.75
N ARG A 45 -3.11 1.15 3.79
CA ARG A 45 -3.82 2.43 4.00
C ARG A 45 -5.20 2.39 3.37
N ILE A 46 -6.18 2.97 4.04
CA ILE A 46 -7.53 3.16 3.48
C ILE A 46 -7.68 4.64 3.14
N ASP A 47 -7.96 4.98 1.89
CA ASP A 47 -8.21 6.35 1.49
C ASP A 47 -9.62 6.82 1.90
N ARG A 48 -9.95 8.10 1.65
CA ARG A 48 -11.27 8.66 1.96
C ARG A 48 -12.45 7.98 1.24
N PHE A 49 -12.18 7.17 0.21
CA PHE A 49 -13.18 6.45 -0.57
C PHE A 49 -13.33 4.99 -0.12
N GLY A 50 -12.54 4.53 0.85
CA GLY A 50 -12.56 3.16 1.36
C GLY A 50 -11.64 2.19 0.59
N VAL A 51 -10.86 2.68 -0.38
CA VAL A 51 -9.94 1.84 -1.16
C VAL A 51 -8.68 1.56 -0.36
N ARG A 52 -8.20 0.31 -0.41
CA ARG A 52 -6.98 -0.12 0.26
C ARG A 52 -5.77 0.02 -0.65
N TRP A 53 -4.71 0.60 -0.11
CA TRP A 53 -3.46 0.90 -0.79
C TRP A 53 -2.28 0.25 -0.06
N GLN A 54 -1.34 -0.27 -0.85
CA GLN A 54 -0.05 -0.77 -0.41
C GLN A 54 1.04 0.05 -1.10
N LEU A 55 1.80 0.81 -0.32
CA LEU A 55 2.95 1.58 -0.82
C LEU A 55 4.21 0.74 -0.61
N VAL A 56 4.89 0.41 -1.71
CA VAL A 56 6.02 -0.53 -1.74
C VAL A 56 7.24 0.21 -2.28
N PRO A 57 8.37 0.27 -1.56
CA PRO A 57 9.60 0.82 -2.11
C PRO A 57 10.08 -0.05 -3.29
N ALA A 58 10.57 0.53 -4.38
CA ALA A 58 11.16 -0.23 -5.50
C ALA A 58 12.32 -1.14 -5.04
N ALA A 59 13.05 -0.70 -4.01
CA ALA A 59 14.08 -1.50 -3.35
C ALA A 59 13.53 -2.79 -2.72
N LEU A 60 12.29 -2.79 -2.21
CA LEU A 60 11.64 -3.97 -1.65
C LEU A 60 11.39 -5.03 -2.74
N GLU A 61 10.93 -4.61 -3.91
CA GLU A 61 10.70 -5.50 -5.05
C GLU A 61 12.02 -6.14 -5.52
N ALA A 62 13.09 -5.34 -5.65
CA ALA A 62 14.43 -5.84 -5.98
C ALA A 62 14.99 -6.79 -4.90
N MET A 63 14.74 -6.54 -3.62
CA MET A 63 15.17 -7.39 -2.51
C MET A 63 14.40 -8.71 -2.44
N LEU A 64 13.11 -8.72 -2.79
CA LEU A 64 12.28 -9.94 -2.87
C LEU A 64 12.64 -10.79 -4.09
N ALA A 65 13.03 -10.17 -5.21
CA ALA A 65 13.49 -10.85 -6.40
C ALA A 65 14.93 -11.41 -6.28
N ALA A 66 15.68 -10.99 -5.26
CA ALA A 66 17.03 -11.48 -5.04
C ALA A 66 17.02 -12.98 -4.63
N PRO A 67 17.88 -13.83 -5.21
CA PRO A 67 17.92 -15.27 -4.94
C PRO A 67 18.41 -15.64 -3.54
N GLU A 68 18.65 -14.67 -2.64
CA GLU A 68 19.00 -14.93 -1.25
C GLU A 68 17.76 -14.96 -0.33
N PRO A 69 17.21 -16.15 -0.01
CA PRO A 69 16.02 -16.28 0.83
C PRO A 69 16.18 -15.67 2.24
N ALA A 70 17.41 -15.56 2.75
CA ALA A 70 17.68 -14.95 4.05
C ALA A 70 17.47 -13.43 4.08
N ARG A 71 17.51 -12.75 2.93
CA ARG A 71 17.27 -11.30 2.83
C ARG A 71 15.78 -11.02 2.68
N SER A 72 15.08 -11.79 1.86
CA SER A 72 13.61 -11.78 1.70
C SER A 72 12.87 -12.01 3.03
N SER A 73 13.28 -13.02 3.82
CA SER A 73 12.67 -13.33 5.13
C SER A 73 12.85 -12.23 6.19
N ARG A 74 13.90 -11.40 6.09
CA ARG A 74 14.12 -10.30 7.03
C ARG A 74 13.18 -9.13 6.76
N VAL A 75 12.96 -8.83 5.49
CA VAL A 75 12.12 -7.71 5.08
C VAL A 75 10.64 -8.04 5.32
N ALA A 76 10.20 -9.27 5.02
CA ALA A 76 8.84 -9.73 5.33
C ALA A 76 8.51 -9.74 6.83
N ARG A 77 9.51 -9.76 7.72
CA ARG A 77 9.32 -9.77 9.18
C ARG A 77 9.32 -8.36 9.81
N THR A 78 9.76 -7.35 9.08
CA THR A 78 9.81 -5.95 9.55
C THR A 78 8.60 -5.13 9.06
N LEU A 79 7.87 -5.63 8.06
CA LEU A 79 6.56 -5.13 7.62
C LEU A 79 5.44 -5.56 8.58
#